data_AF-A0A8I1U0X9-F1
#
_entry.id   AF-A0A8I1U0X9-F1
#
_cell.length_a   1.000
_cell.length_b   1.000
_cell.length_c   1.000
_cell.angle_alpha   90.00
_cell.angle_beta   90.00
_cell.angle_gamma   90.00
#
_symmetry.space_group_name_H-M   'P 1'
#
loop_
_entity.id
_entity.type
_entity.pdbx_description
1 polymer ?
#
loop_
_entity_poly.entity_id
_entity_poly.type
_entity_poly.pdbx_seq_one_letter_code
_entity_poly.pdbx_strand_id
1 'polypeptide(L)'
;MARSFLPRTSTRLPGRGKALVKVTLVDENGFTYEYADLEVPMGVARDAVAQLHLQSDAVASAAAAPAEKAPADSRRSRRRTA
;
A
#
# COMPACT_ATOMS: atom_id res chain seq x y z
N MET A 1 -10.90 -21.41 10.61
CA MET A 1 -11.50 -20.50 11.60
C MET A 1 -10.64 -19.25 11.69
N ALA A 2 -11.10 -18.12 11.14
CA ALA A 2 -10.36 -16.86 11.18
C ALA A 2 -10.50 -16.25 12.59
N ARG A 3 -9.40 -16.18 13.34
CA ARG A 3 -9.36 -15.47 14.63
C ARG A 3 -9.40 -13.98 14.32
N SER A 4 -10.56 -13.36 14.51
CA SER A 4 -10.66 -11.90 14.53
C SER A 4 -9.92 -11.39 15.76
N PHE A 5 -8.70 -10.89 15.55
CA PHE A 5 -8.00 -10.09 16.55
C PHE A 5 -8.66 -8.73 16.59
N LEU A 6 -9.72 -8.59 17.39
CA LEU A 6 -10.19 -7.26 17.78
C LEU A 6 -9.06 -6.59 18.57
N PRO A 7 -8.42 -5.52 18.04
CA PRO A 7 -7.33 -4.89 18.74
C PRO A 7 -7.88 -4.33 20.05
N ARG A 8 -7.27 -4.72 21.17
CA ARG A 8 -7.49 -4.08 22.47
C ARG A 8 -7.18 -2.60 22.27
N THR A 9 -8.21 -1.76 22.28
CA THR A 9 -8.05 -0.32 22.36
C THR A 9 -7.28 -0.03 23.64
N SER A 10 -6.01 0.36 23.48
CA SER A 10 -5.13 0.75 24.58
C SER A 10 -5.86 1.82 25.40
N THR A 11 -6.04 1.58 26.70
CA THR A 11 -6.69 2.51 27.63
C THR A 11 -5.79 3.70 27.99
N ARG A 12 -4.58 3.76 27.43
CA ARG A 12 -3.69 4.92 27.56
C ARG A 12 -4.10 6.01 26.58
N LEU A 13 -4.26 7.21 27.11
CA LEU A 13 -4.33 8.42 26.30
C LEU A 13 -2.91 8.92 26.01
N PRO A 14 -2.64 9.43 24.79
CA PRO A 14 -1.38 10.08 24.51
C PRO A 14 -1.22 11.36 25.35
N GLY A 15 0.02 11.73 25.62
CA GLY A 15 0.36 13.04 26.16
C GLY A 15 -0.08 14.17 25.23
N ARG A 16 -0.23 15.37 25.79
CA ARG A 16 -0.68 16.54 25.02
C ARG A 16 0.24 16.80 23.81
N GLY A 17 -0.36 16.93 22.62
CA GLY A 17 0.37 17.17 21.37
C GLY A 17 1.04 15.92 20.77
N LYS A 18 0.82 14.75 21.37
CA LYS A 18 1.31 13.46 20.87
C LYS A 18 0.17 12.57 20.38
N ALA A 19 0.52 11.53 19.66
CA ALA A 19 -0.35 10.47 19.20
C ALA A 19 0.24 9.12 19.62
N LEU A 20 -0.63 8.18 19.97
CA LEU A 20 -0.28 6.77 20.06
C LEU A 20 -0.49 6.14 18.68
N VAL A 21 0.56 5.51 18.17
CA VAL A 21 0.60 4.93 16.82
C VAL A 21 0.95 3.46 16.96
N LYS A 22 0.22 2.61 16.23
CA LYS A 22 0.51 1.19 16.07
C LYS A 22 0.93 0.96 14.62
N VAL A 23 2.08 0.31 14.44
CA VAL A 23 2.58 -0.07 13.11
C VAL A 23 2.29 -1.54 12.89
N THR A 24 1.65 -1.83 11.75
CA THR A 24 1.38 -3.19 11.30
C THR A 24 1.89 -3.33 9.88
N LEU A 25 2.66 -4.38 9.63
CA LEU A 25 3.17 -4.73 8.29
C LEU A 25 2.59 -6.07 7.88
N VAL A 26 2.23 -6.21 6.61
CA VAL A 26 1.84 -7.50 6.01
C VAL A 26 2.80 -7.77 4.86
N ASP A 27 3.48 -8.90 4.91
CA ASP A 27 4.38 -9.30 3.83
C ASP A 27 3.65 -10.04 2.69
N GLU A 28 4.40 -10.37 1.64
CA GLU A 28 3.88 -11.08 0.45
C GLU A 28 3.38 -12.49 0.77
N ASN A 29 3.87 -13.10 1.85
CA ASN A 29 3.45 -14.41 2.31
C ASN A 29 2.18 -14.33 3.20
N GLY A 30 1.70 -13.12 3.47
CA GLY A 30 0.55 -12.87 4.34
C GLY A 30 0.88 -12.92 5.83
N PHE A 31 2.16 -12.87 6.22
CA PHE A 31 2.53 -12.73 7.64
C PHE A 31 2.32 -11.30 8.09
N THR A 32 1.61 -11.16 9.22
CA THR A 32 1.38 -9.88 9.88
C THR A 32 2.40 -9.67 10.99
N TYR A 33 3.18 -8.60 10.90
CA TYR A 33 4.07 -8.13 11.95
C TYR A 33 3.39 -6.97 12.68
N GLU A 34 3.04 -7.18 13.95
CA GLU A 34 2.51 -6.12 14.82
C GLU A 34 3.61 -5.62 15.75
N TYR A 35 3.88 -4.32 15.71
CA TYR A 35 4.81 -3.68 16.62
C TYR A 35 4.08 -3.12 17.84
N ALA A 36 4.84 -2.89 18.92
CA ALA A 36 4.32 -2.26 20.13
C ALA A 36 3.83 -0.83 19.86
N ASP A 37 2.91 -0.34 20.68
CA ASP A 37 2.40 1.03 20.60
C ASP A 37 3.53 2.04 20.84
N LEU A 38 3.64 3.02 19.93
CA LEU A 38 4.63 4.08 19.98
C LEU A 38 3.97 5.42 20.23
N GLU A 39 4.57 6.24 21.08
CA GLU A 39 4.09 7.60 21.32
C GLU A 39 4.96 8.60 20.54
N VAL A 40 4.35 9.33 19.60
CA VAL A 40 5.05 10.24 18.69
C VAL A 40 4.40 11.63 18.66
N PRO A 41 5.14 12.70 18.32
CA PRO A 41 4.54 14.01 18.10
C PRO A 41 3.47 13.96 17.00
N MET A 42 2.36 14.67 17.19
CA MET A 42 1.23 14.65 16.24
C MET A 42 1.62 15.13 14.82
N GLY A 43 2.58 16.06 14.70
CA GLY A 43 3.11 16.50 13.41
C GLY A 43 3.76 15.36 12.63
N VAL A 44 4.62 14.58 13.30
CA VAL A 44 5.30 13.41 12.71
C VAL A 44 4.29 12.36 12.25
N ALA A 45 3.25 12.10 13.04
CA ALA A 45 2.20 11.17 12.65
C ALA A 45 1.46 11.62 11.38
N ARG A 46 1.17 12.92 11.25
CA ARG A 46 0.52 13.49 10.06
C ARG A 46 1.43 13.40 8.83
N ASP A 47 2.70 13.76 8.99
CA ASP A 47 3.68 13.72 7.90
C ASP A 47 3.87 12.29 7.38
N ALA A 48 3.95 11.31 8.28
CA ALA A 48 4.05 9.89 7.92
C ALA A 48 2.82 9.41 7.14
N VAL A 49 1.60 9.77 7.58
CA VAL A 49 0.37 9.40 6.86
C VAL A 49 0.32 10.06 5.48
N ALA A 50 0.73 11.33 5.37
CA ALA A 50 0.78 12.02 4.09
C ALA A 50 1.79 11.35 3.12
N GLN A 51 2.97 10.98 3.61
CA GLN A 51 3.97 10.25 2.82
C GLN A 51 3.45 8.89 2.33
N LEU A 52 2.79 8.13 3.20
CA LEU A 52 2.18 6.85 2.83
C LEU A 52 1.10 7.01 1.77
N HIS A 53 0.29 8.07 1.85
CA HIS A 53 -0.73 8.35 0.86
C HIS A 53 -0.12 8.66 -0.52
N LEU A 54 0.89 9.52 -0.57
CA LEU A 54 1.60 9.85 -1.81
C LEU A 54 2.27 8.63 -2.44
N GLN A 55 2.84 7.73 -1.63
CA GLN A 55 3.43 6.50 -2.12
C GLN A 55 2.40 5.48 -2.59
N SER A 56 1.20 5.47 -1.98
CA SER A 56 0.12 4.56 -2.39
C SER A 56 -0.33 4.83 -3.83
N ASP A 57 -0.45 6.11 -4.20
CA ASP A 57 -0.81 6.51 -5.56
C ASP A 57 0.29 6.14 -6.57
N ALA A 58 1.56 6.31 -6.18
CA ALA A 58 2.70 5.94 -7.03
C ALA A 58 2.79 4.41 -7.25
N VAL A 59 2.54 3.61 -6.21
CA VAL A 59 2.53 2.14 -6.30
C VAL A 59 1.33 1.64 -7.12
N ALA A 60 0.14 2.23 -6.93
CA ALA A 60 -1.05 1.90 -7.72
C ALA A 60 -0.85 2.25 -9.21
N SER A 61 -0.20 3.38 -9.51
CA SER A 61 0.14 3.78 -10.87
C SER A 61 1.19 2.87 -11.51
N ALA A 62 2.20 2.41 -10.75
CA ALA A 62 3.22 1.49 -11.24
C ALA A 62 2.66 0.08 -11.54
N ALA A 63 1.71 -0.40 -10.72
CA ALA A 63 1.02 -1.67 -10.95
C ALA A 63 0.09 -1.64 -12.19
N ALA A 64 -0.32 -0.45 -12.64
CA ALA A 64 -1.20 -0.25 -13.79
C ALA A 64 -0.47 -0.06 -15.14
N ALA A 65 0.87 -0.13 -15.18
CA ALA A 65 1.60 -0.06 -16.45
C ALA A 65 1.26 -1.30 -17.31
N PRO A 66 0.65 -1.12 -18.51
CA PRO A 66 0.18 -2.23 -19.31
C PRO A 66 1.37 -3.00 -19.88
N ALA A 67 1.32 -4.33 -19.76
CA ALA A 67 2.10 -5.23 -20.58
C ALA A 67 1.95 -4.80 -22.05
N GLU A 68 3.03 -4.26 -22.59
CA GLU A 68 3.18 -3.86 -23.98
C GLU A 68 2.83 -5.06 -24.86
N LYS A 69 1.58 -5.07 -25.37
CA LYS A 69 1.14 -6.02 -26.37
C LYS A 69 2.09 -5.90 -27.56
N ALA A 70 2.91 -6.93 -27.72
CA ALA A 70 3.77 -7.13 -28.88
C ALA A 70 3.02 -6.77 -30.18
N PRO A 71 3.67 -6.08 -31.13
CA PRO A 71 3.01 -5.61 -32.34
C PRO A 71 2.53 -6.83 -33.14
N ALA A 72 1.21 -6.91 -33.30
CA ALA A 72 0.56 -7.93 -34.09
C ALA A 72 1.05 -7.86 -35.53
N ASP A 73 1.61 -8.99 -35.94
CA ASP A 73 2.37 -9.20 -37.14
C ASP A 73 1.59 -8.85 -38.43
N SER A 74 2.33 -8.21 -39.32
CA SER A 74 2.02 -7.77 -40.66
C SER A 74 1.52 -8.89 -41.60
N ARG A 75 0.22 -9.19 -41.60
CA ARG A 75 -0.37 -10.14 -42.58
C ARG A 75 -1.60 -9.65 -43.33
N ARG A 76 -1.61 -8.37 -43.72
CA ARG A 76 -2.66 -7.82 -44.60
C ARG A 76 -2.10 -7.02 -45.77
N SER A 77 -1.27 -7.62 -46.62
CA SER A 77 -0.96 -7.02 -47.93
C SER A 77 -0.25 -7.96 -48.92
N ARG A 78 -0.80 -9.15 -49.19
CA ARG A 78 -0.44 -9.94 -50.39
C ARG A 78 -1.63 -10.72 -50.94
N ARG A 79 -2.63 -10.02 -51.45
CA ARG A 79 -3.46 -10.51 -52.57
C ARG A 79 -3.73 -9.34 -53.51
N ARG A 80 -2.68 -8.99 -54.25
CA ARG A 80 -2.79 -8.28 -55.53
C ARG A 80 -2.66 -9.34 -56.62
N THR A 81 -3.61 -9.30 -57.56
CA THR A 81 -3.42 -9.48 -59.01
C THR A 81 -2.75 -10.76 -59.51
N ALA A 82 -3.54 -11.64 -60.12
CA ALA A 82 -3.44 -12.08 -61.51
C ALA A 82 -4.62 -13.01 -61.82
#